data_AF-A0A2A6JTA3-F1
#
_entry.id   AF-A0A2A6JTA3-F1
#
_cell.length_a   1.000
_cell.length_b   1.000
_cell.length_c   1.000
_cell.angle_alpha   90.00
_cell.angle_beta   90.00
_cell.angle_gamma   90.00
#
_symmetry.space_group_name_H-M   'P 1'
#
loop_
_entity.id
_entity.type
_entity.pdbx_description
1 polymer ?
#
loop_
_entity_poly.entity_id
_entity_poly.type
_entity_poly.pdbx_seq_one_letter_code
_entity_poly.pdbx_strand_id
1 'polypeptide(L)'
;MSEKLTRIRLPGQNDYRGFMDWGEVEPAKIIHSVRDRAAQLRREAEAIEAATDDEFQIDVIRGPYVQHHVRELQKSSRTPSHHPNLNRERT
;
A
#
# COMPACT_ATOMS: atom_id res chain seq x y z
N MET A 1 -10.54 19.53 -19.23
CA MET A 1 -11.52 18.81 -18.39
C MET A 1 -11.16 19.06 -16.94
N SER A 2 -12.13 19.37 -16.07
CA SER A 2 -11.85 19.56 -14.63
C SER A 2 -11.98 18.19 -13.95
N GLU A 3 -10.87 17.68 -13.42
CA GLU A 3 -10.87 16.45 -12.64
C GLU A 3 -11.40 16.79 -11.23
N LYS A 4 -12.63 16.35 -10.95
CA LYS A 4 -13.26 16.52 -9.63
C LYS A 4 -12.68 15.50 -8.65
N LEU A 5 -12.61 15.86 -7.38
CA LEU A 5 -12.20 14.98 -6.29
C LEU A 5 -13.25 15.02 -5.18
N THR A 6 -13.60 13.86 -4.64
CA THR A 6 -14.38 13.76 -3.40
C THR A 6 -13.44 13.51 -2.24
N ARG A 7 -13.57 14.28 -1.16
CA ARG A 7 -12.73 14.19 0.03
C ARG A 7 -13.57 13.88 1.26
N ILE A 8 -13.10 12.92 2.06
CA ILE A 8 -13.64 12.63 3.39
C ILE A 8 -12.64 13.07 4.47
N ARG A 9 -13.14 13.75 5.51
CA ARG A 9 -12.38 14.05 6.73
C ARG A 9 -12.74 13.03 7.79
N LEU A 10 -11.74 12.47 8.47
CA LEU A 10 -11.98 11.52 9.55
C LEU A 10 -12.23 12.27 10.87
N PRO A 11 -13.09 11.74 11.75
CA PRO A 11 -13.30 12.31 13.09
C PRO A 11 -11.99 12.38 13.87
N GLY A 12 -11.72 13.52 14.51
CA GLY A 12 -10.53 13.70 15.35
C GLY A 12 -9.19 13.85 14.61
N GLN A 13 -9.20 13.87 13.27
CA GLN A 13 -7.98 13.96 12.47
C GLN A 13 -7.80 15.40 11.96
N ASN A 14 -6.85 16.13 12.55
CA ASN A 14 -6.58 17.53 12.19
C ASN A 14 -5.41 17.69 11.20
N ASP A 15 -4.42 16.80 11.24
CA ASP A 15 -3.18 16.95 10.44
C ASP A 15 -3.23 16.22 9.10
N TYR A 16 -4.07 15.19 8.98
CA TYR A 16 -4.21 14.42 7.74
C TYR A 16 -5.27 15.05 6.84
N ARG A 17 -4.90 15.35 5.59
CA ARG A 17 -5.80 15.98 4.61
C ARG A 17 -6.99 15.11 4.17
N GLY A 18 -7.15 13.92 4.77
CA GLY A 18 -8.25 13.00 4.52
C GLY A 18 -7.99 12.06 3.35
N PHE A 19 -8.90 11.10 3.17
CA PHE A 19 -8.92 10.21 2.02
C PHE A 19 -9.63 10.93 0.86
N MET A 20 -9.10 10.78 -0.36
CA MET A 20 -9.64 11.40 -1.56
C MET A 20 -9.85 10.35 -2.65
N ASP A 21 -10.91 10.51 -3.43
CA ASP A 21 -11.23 9.66 -4.57
C ASP A 21 -11.59 10.52 -5.79
N TRP A 22 -11.37 9.96 -6.99
CA TRP A 22 -11.62 10.66 -8.26
C TRP A 22 -13.11 10.69 -8.59
N GLY A 23 -13.55 11.86 -9.06
CA GLY A 23 -14.94 12.11 -9.43
C GLY A 23 -15.85 12.44 -8.25
N GLU A 24 -17.15 12.47 -8.53
CA GLU A 24 -18.21 12.59 -7.53
C GLU A 24 -18.60 11.19 -7.07
N VAL A 25 -18.32 10.86 -5.81
CA VAL A 25 -18.71 9.58 -5.21
C VAL A 25 -19.73 9.78 -4.11
N GLU A 26 -20.65 8.83 -3.99
CA GLU A 26 -21.66 8.86 -2.93
C GLU A 26 -21.01 8.80 -1.53
N PRO A 27 -21.57 9.51 -0.53
CA PRO A 27 -21.05 9.49 0.83
C PRO A 27 -20.88 8.07 1.41
N ALA A 28 -21.85 7.19 1.16
CA ALA A 28 -21.79 5.80 1.63
C ALA A 28 -20.59 5.03 1.05
N LYS A 29 -20.30 5.25 -0.24
CA LYS A 29 -19.19 4.61 -0.95
C LYS A 29 -17.85 5.06 -0.38
N ILE A 30 -17.61 6.37 -0.23
CA ILE A 30 -16.33 6.86 0.30
C ILE A 30 -16.11 6.45 1.77
N ILE A 31 -17.16 6.38 2.58
CA ILE A 31 -17.08 5.86 3.96
C ILE A 31 -16.70 4.38 3.96
N HIS A 32 -17.30 3.58 3.08
CA HIS A 32 -16.96 2.16 2.95
C HIS A 32 -15.50 1.96 2.54
N SER A 33 -15.03 2.67 1.50
CA SER A 33 -13.63 2.61 1.06
C SER A 33 -12.63 2.94 2.17
N VAL A 34 -12.93 3.95 3.01
CA VAL A 34 -12.09 4.30 4.16
C VAL A 34 -12.06 3.17 5.19
N ARG A 35 -13.20 2.54 5.48
CA ARG A 35 -13.28 1.43 6.44
C ARG A 35 -12.50 0.20 5.94
N ASP A 36 -12.62 -0.12 4.66
CA ASP A 36 -11.89 -1.24 4.04
C ASP A 36 -10.38 -0.97 4.08
N ARG A 37 -9.96 0.25 3.75
CA ARG A 37 -8.56 0.67 3.88
C ARG A 37 -8.07 0.57 5.32
N ALA A 38 -8.87 0.98 6.30
CA ALA A 38 -8.51 0.86 7.71
C ALA A 38 -8.35 -0.61 8.14
N ALA A 39 -9.21 -1.51 7.65
CA ALA A 39 -9.10 -2.94 7.92
C ALA A 39 -7.84 -3.55 7.27
N GLN A 40 -7.50 -3.12 6.05
CA GLN A 40 -6.26 -3.53 5.39
C GLN A 40 -5.04 -3.03 6.17
N LEU A 41 -4.99 -1.74 6.53
CA LEU A 41 -3.88 -1.16 7.30
C LEU A 41 -3.70 -1.87 8.65
N ARG A 42 -4.79 -2.28 9.30
CA ARG A 42 -4.71 -3.07 10.53
C ARG A 42 -4.03 -4.42 10.29
N ARG A 43 -4.43 -5.15 9.25
CA ARG A 43 -3.80 -6.44 8.92
C ARG A 43 -2.32 -6.30 8.56
N GLU A 44 -1.96 -5.23 7.86
CA GLU A 44 -0.57 -4.91 7.54
C GLU A 44 0.23 -4.60 8.82
N ALA A 45 -0.32 -3.80 9.73
CA ALA A 45 0.31 -3.50 11.01
C ALA A 45 0.50 -4.77 11.87
N GLU A 46 -0.53 -5.60 12.00
CA GLU A 46 -0.46 -6.87 12.72
C GLU A 46 0.62 -7.80 12.11
N ALA A 47 0.74 -7.85 10.79
CA ALA A 47 1.76 -8.64 10.11
C ALA A 47 3.19 -8.12 10.37
N ILE A 48 3.36 -6.80 10.46
CA ILE A 48 4.66 -6.17 10.78
C ILE A 48 5.03 -6.43 12.24
N GLU A 49 4.09 -6.26 13.17
CA GLU A 49 4.31 -6.47 14.60
C GLU A 49 4.60 -7.94 14.94
N ALA A 50 4.02 -8.88 14.17
CA ALA A 50 4.25 -10.31 14.35
C ALA A 50 5.54 -10.83 13.70
N ALA A 51 6.15 -10.06 12.79
CA ALA A 51 7.35 -10.47 12.08
C ALA A 51 8.60 -10.32 12.97
N THR A 52 9.49 -11.31 12.90
CA THR A 52 10.82 -11.24 13.48
C THR A 52 11.76 -10.41 12.60
N ASP A 53 12.81 -9.83 13.19
CA ASP A 53 13.73 -8.93 12.47
C ASP A 53 14.33 -9.58 11.21
N ASP A 54 14.64 -10.87 11.23
CA ASP A 54 15.23 -11.62 10.11
C ASP A 54 14.23 -11.93 8.98
N GLU A 55 12.93 -11.77 9.22
CA GLU A 55 11.91 -11.91 8.16
C GLU A 55 11.84 -10.69 7.24
N PHE A 56 12.43 -9.55 7.61
CA PHE A 56 12.47 -8.37 6.76
C PHE A 56 13.51 -8.51 5.64
N GLN A 57 13.14 -8.11 4.42
CA GLN A 57 14.08 -7.90 3.31
C GLN A 57 14.50 -6.44 3.30
N ILE A 58 15.80 -6.15 3.19
CA ILE A 58 16.31 -4.79 3.11
C ILE A 58 17.23 -4.66 1.91
N ASP A 59 16.79 -3.88 0.92
CA ASP A 59 17.53 -3.65 -0.33
C ASP A 59 17.91 -2.17 -0.49
N VAL A 60 19.07 -1.93 -1.08
CA VAL A 60 19.45 -0.61 -1.59
C VAL A 60 19.10 -0.56 -3.07
N ILE A 61 18.17 0.34 -3.42
CA ILE A 61 17.74 0.58 -4.80
C ILE A 61 18.13 2.00 -5.26
N ARG A 62 18.32 2.18 -6.56
CA ARG A 62 18.50 3.48 -7.21
C ARG A 62 17.24 3.85 -7.98
N GLY A 63 16.77 5.08 -7.78
CA GLY A 63 15.67 5.69 -8.53
C GLY A 63 14.29 5.43 -7.90
N PRO A 64 13.46 6.47 -7.67
CA PRO A 64 12.16 6.31 -7.03
C PRO A 64 11.08 5.77 -7.99
N TYR A 65 11.24 5.97 -9.29
CA TYR A 65 10.25 5.57 -10.32
C TYR A 65 10.66 4.30 -11.08
N VAL A 66 11.92 4.22 -11.50
CA VAL A 66 12.51 3.03 -12.09
C VAL A 66 13.54 2.52 -11.11
N GLN A 67 13.21 1.40 -10.46
CA GLN A 67 14.00 0.85 -9.38
C GLN A 67 15.07 -0.07 -9.95
N HIS A 68 16.33 0.31 -9.81
CA HIS A 68 17.46 -0.55 -10.11
C HIS A 68 18.06 -1.06 -8.80
N HIS A 69 18.05 -2.38 -8.59
CA HIS A 69 18.68 -3.00 -7.43
C HIS A 69 20.19 -2.75 -7.45
N VAL A 70 20.73 -2.26 -6.33
CA VAL A 70 22.17 -1.99 -6.15
C VAL A 70 22.81 -3.10 -5.33
N ARG A 71 22.26 -3.37 -4.13
CA ARG A 71 22.73 -4.45 -3.25
C ARG A 71 21.68 -4.80 -2.18
N GLU A 72 21.74 -6.03 -1.72
CA GLU A 72 20.97 -6.54 -0.58
C GLU A 72 21.73 -6.25 0.73
N LEU A 73 21.03 -5.75 1.75
CA LEU A 73 21.55 -5.58 3.12
C LEU A 73 21.12 -6.71 4.04
N GLN A 74 19.90 -7.22 3.84
CA GLN A 74 19.37 -8.33 4.61
C GLN A 74 18.46 -9.16 3.72
N LYS A 75 18.76 -10.46 3.66
CA LYS A 75 17.91 -11.45 3.02
C LYS A 75 16.85 -11.91 3.99
N SER A 76 15.58 -11.85 3.58
CA SER A 76 14.48 -12.39 4.37
C SER A 76 14.65 -13.89 4.60
N SER A 77 14.48 -14.33 5.85
CA SER A 77 14.39 -15.75 6.22
C SER A 77 13.06 -16.38 5.78
N ARG A 78 12.06 -15.55 5.46
CA ARG A 78 10.77 -15.99 4.98
C ARG A 78 10.88 -16.38 3.52
N THR A 79 10.66 -17.68 3.24
CA THR A 79 10.58 -18.13 1.84
C THR A 79 9.39 -17.42 1.19
N PRO A 80 9.57 -16.68 0.09
CA PRO A 80 8.46 -16.02 -0.56
C PRO A 80 7.46 -17.09 -1.01
N SER A 81 6.23 -16.99 -0.56
CA SER A 81 5.11 -17.75 -1.12
C SER A 81 5.04 -17.41 -2.60
N HIS A 82 5.38 -18.40 -3.44
CA HIS A 82 5.41 -18.30 -4.89
C HIS A 82 4.01 -17.88 -5.41
N HIS A 83 3.79 -16.58 -5.60
CA HIS A 83 2.69 -16.10 -6.42
C HIS A 83 3.15 -16.20 -7.89
N PRO A 84 2.58 -17.11 -8.70
CA PRO A 84 2.96 -17.22 -10.10
C PRO A 84 2.66 -15.89 -10.81
N ASN A 85 3.69 -15.36 -11.47
CA ASN A 85 3.65 -14.11 -12.21
C ASN A 85 2.72 -14.27 -13.43
N LEU A 86 1.46 -13.87 -13.30
CA LEU A 86 0.48 -13.75 -14.39
C LEU A 86 0.81 -12.51 -15.23
N ASN A 87 1.86 -12.57 -16.05
CA ASN A 87 2.03 -11.76 -17.27
C ASN A 87 3.33 -12.14 -17.99
N ARG A 88 3.28 -13.23 -18.75
CA ARG A 88 4.30 -13.56 -19.76
C ARG A 88 3.73 -14.23 -21.00
N GLU A 89 2.59 -13.80 -21.50
CA GLU A 89 2.16 -14.18 -22.86
C GLU A 89 1.37 -13.04 -23.50
N ARG A 90 2.05 -12.19 -24.28
CA ARG A 90 1.58 -11.68 -25.58
C ARG A 90 2.82 -11.41 -26.44
N THR A 91 3.11 -12.40 -27.29
CA THR A 91 3.84 -12.26 -28.56
C THR A 91 3.32 -11.12 -29.41
#